data_AF-A0A946XRC3-F1
#
_entry.id   AF-A0A946XRC3-F1
#
_cell.length_a   1.000
_cell.length_b   1.000
_cell.length_c   1.000
_cell.angle_alpha   90.00
_cell.angle_beta   90.00
_cell.angle_gamma   90.00
#
_symmetry.space_group_name_H-M   'P 1'
#
loop_
_entity.id
_entity.type
_entity.pdbx_description
1 polymer ?
#
loop_
_entity_poly.entity_id
_entity_poly.type
_entity_poly.pdbx_seq_one_letter_code
_entity_poly.pdbx_strand_id
1 'polypeptide(L)'
;IHRDIARELAGRWATANPAEAAEWGLELPESQHIQREAAERVAERWAHSNPQAAAEWAMELPESDNIRRQAVERVAGRWLRSDSLTASEWIAEMPAGEARDAAAGELVRNISGSDPASALSWANSIGNDGYQTHLMGEVIERWHETDPNAARSALQATDLSTRQREKFQDILGTPQAPPKPSESSKTD
;
A
#
# COMPACT_ATOMS: atom_id res chain seq x y z
N ILE A 1 -26.07 -8.54 18.36
CA ILE A 1 -27.32 -8.34 17.60
C ILE A 1 -27.30 -7.00 16.85
N HIS A 2 -27.18 -5.83 17.51
CA HIS A 2 -27.16 -4.53 16.80
C HIS A 2 -25.97 -4.34 15.84
N ARG A 3 -24.76 -4.77 16.24
CA ARG A 3 -23.52 -4.65 15.43
C ARG A 3 -23.56 -5.40 14.10
N ASP A 4 -24.15 -6.59 14.08
CA ASP A 4 -24.15 -7.46 12.89
C ASP A 4 -25.17 -6.98 11.86
N ILE A 5 -26.29 -6.41 12.33
CA ILE A 5 -27.33 -5.83 11.47
C ILE A 5 -26.83 -4.53 10.83
N ALA A 6 -26.19 -3.64 11.60
CA ALA A 6 -25.60 -2.41 11.05
C ALA A 6 -24.52 -2.71 10.00
N ARG A 7 -23.69 -3.71 10.27
CA ARG A 7 -22.67 -4.24 9.34
C ARG A 7 -23.26 -4.73 8.03
N GLU A 8 -24.30 -5.56 8.11
CA GLU A 8 -24.89 -6.18 6.92
C GLU A 8 -25.71 -5.18 6.11
N LEU A 9 -26.40 -4.26 6.78
CA LEU A 9 -27.13 -3.16 6.16
C LEU A 9 -26.19 -2.20 5.44
N ALA A 10 -25.09 -1.78 6.08
CA ALA A 10 -24.07 -0.93 5.44
C ALA A 10 -23.52 -1.58 4.16
N GLY A 11 -23.24 -2.88 4.19
CA GLY A 11 -22.75 -3.59 3.02
C GLY A 11 -23.77 -3.65 1.88
N ARG A 12 -25.02 -4.02 2.17
CA ARG A 12 -26.06 -4.11 1.14
C ARG A 12 -26.44 -2.74 0.59
N TRP A 13 -26.55 -1.73 1.45
CA TRP A 13 -26.85 -0.36 1.05
C TRP A 13 -25.71 0.24 0.24
N ALA A 14 -24.44 0.03 0.63
CA ALA A 14 -23.30 0.49 -0.15
C ALA A 14 -23.21 -0.12 -1.56
N THR A 15 -23.88 -1.26 -1.78
CA THR A 15 -23.97 -1.87 -3.11
C THR A 15 -25.00 -1.15 -3.99
N ALA A 16 -26.06 -0.62 -3.39
CA ALA A 16 -27.15 0.06 -4.09
C ALA A 16 -26.92 1.57 -4.20
N ASN A 17 -26.66 2.24 -3.07
CA ASN A 17 -26.41 3.67 -2.93
C ASN A 17 -25.22 3.90 -1.98
N PRO A 18 -23.97 3.84 -2.49
CA PRO A 18 -22.77 3.99 -1.66
C PRO A 18 -22.64 5.35 -0.99
N ALA A 19 -23.07 6.43 -1.64
CA ALA A 19 -23.04 7.78 -1.07
C ALA A 19 -23.97 7.90 0.15
N GLU A 20 -25.22 7.43 0.05
CA GLU A 20 -26.17 7.46 1.17
C GLU A 20 -25.71 6.54 2.32
N ALA A 21 -25.15 5.37 2.00
CA ALA A 21 -24.61 4.45 3.00
C ALA A 21 -23.41 5.06 3.75
N ALA A 22 -22.60 5.86 3.06
CA ALA A 22 -21.51 6.64 3.62
C ALA A 22 -22.01 7.71 4.61
N GLU A 23 -22.97 8.53 4.19
CA GLU A 23 -23.57 9.56 5.04
C GLU A 23 -24.18 8.95 6.30
N TRP A 24 -24.98 7.89 6.16
CA TRP A 24 -25.57 7.19 7.29
C TRP A 24 -24.52 6.63 8.25
N GLY A 25 -23.41 6.08 7.74
CA GLY A 25 -22.34 5.52 8.56
C GLY A 25 -21.67 6.56 9.46
N LEU A 26 -21.64 7.83 9.04
CA LEU A 26 -21.09 8.96 9.78
C LEU A 26 -22.07 9.51 10.84
N GLU A 27 -23.38 9.34 10.63
CA GLU A 27 -24.42 9.79 11.57
C GLU A 27 -24.67 8.81 12.74
N LEU A 28 -24.07 7.61 12.70
CA LEU A 28 -24.25 6.62 13.76
C LEU A 28 -23.78 7.16 15.11
N PRO A 29 -24.66 7.26 16.13
CA PRO A 29 -24.33 7.79 17.47
C PRO A 29 -23.49 6.81 18.33
N GLU A 30 -22.94 5.76 17.72
CA GLU A 30 -22.25 4.65 18.40
C GLU A 30 -20.73 4.77 18.30
N SER A 31 -20.02 4.06 19.19
CA SER A 31 -18.56 4.10 19.37
C SER A 31 -17.77 4.22 18.05
N GLN A 32 -16.74 5.07 18.02
CA GLN A 32 -15.83 5.35 16.89
C GLN A 32 -15.36 4.11 16.11
N HIS A 33 -15.27 2.96 16.78
CA HIS A 33 -14.99 1.66 16.17
C HIS A 33 -16.00 1.23 15.10
N ILE A 34 -17.29 1.48 15.31
CA ILE A 34 -18.37 1.09 14.39
C ILE A 34 -18.37 1.99 13.15
N GLN A 35 -18.15 3.30 13.33
CA GLN A 35 -18.04 4.25 12.22
C GLN A 35 -16.87 3.88 11.29
N ARG A 36 -15.72 3.52 11.86
CA ARG A 36 -14.56 3.00 11.13
C ARG A 36 -14.90 1.74 10.33
N GLU A 37 -15.47 0.72 10.97
CA GLU A 37 -15.86 -0.52 10.30
C GLU A 37 -16.87 -0.27 9.16
N ALA A 38 -17.81 0.66 9.35
CA ALA A 38 -18.78 1.03 8.33
C ALA A 38 -18.09 1.71 7.15
N ALA A 39 -17.23 2.70 7.43
CA ALA A 39 -16.49 3.43 6.40
C ALA A 39 -15.60 2.50 5.56
N GLU A 40 -14.89 1.56 6.18
CA GLU A 40 -14.09 0.57 5.45
C GLU A 40 -14.93 -0.29 4.50
N ARG A 41 -16.12 -0.72 4.93
CA ARG A 41 -17.01 -1.54 4.07
C ARG A 41 -17.59 -0.74 2.93
N VAL A 42 -17.97 0.51 3.19
CA VAL A 42 -18.45 1.42 2.15
C VAL A 42 -17.32 1.66 1.15
N ALA A 43 -16.11 1.98 1.62
CA ALA A 43 -14.92 2.17 0.78
C ALA A 43 -14.65 0.96 -0.13
N GLU A 44 -14.59 -0.25 0.43
CA GLU A 44 -14.34 -1.48 -0.32
C GLU A 44 -15.39 -1.72 -1.42
N ARG A 45 -16.67 -1.54 -1.08
CA ARG A 45 -17.79 -1.82 -2.01
C ARG A 45 -17.93 -0.74 -3.06
N TRP A 46 -17.83 0.52 -2.67
CA TRP A 46 -17.88 1.63 -3.62
C TRP A 46 -16.69 1.57 -4.57
N ALA A 47 -15.49 1.29 -4.05
CA ALA A 47 -14.32 1.16 -4.91
C ALA A 47 -14.39 -0.01 -5.89
N HIS A 48 -15.25 -1.00 -5.64
CA HIS A 48 -15.50 -2.05 -6.63
C HIS A 48 -16.24 -1.55 -7.87
N SER A 49 -17.25 -0.70 -7.68
CA SER A 49 -18.13 -0.24 -8.76
C SER A 49 -17.67 1.09 -9.35
N ASN A 50 -17.18 2.00 -8.52
CA ASN A 50 -16.70 3.33 -8.91
C ASN A 50 -15.54 3.77 -7.97
N PRO A 51 -14.29 3.38 -8.28
CA PRO A 51 -13.14 3.70 -7.46
C PRO A 51 -12.84 5.19 -7.36
N GLN A 52 -13.10 5.97 -8.42
CA GLN A 52 -12.88 7.41 -8.41
C GLN A 52 -13.81 8.12 -7.41
N ALA A 53 -15.12 7.85 -7.48
CA ALA A 53 -16.07 8.45 -6.54
C ALA A 53 -15.83 7.98 -5.09
N ALA A 54 -15.41 6.72 -4.90
CA ALA A 54 -15.03 6.21 -3.59
C ALA A 54 -13.79 6.93 -3.03
N ALA A 55 -12.82 7.25 -3.89
CA ALA A 55 -11.61 7.99 -3.53
C ALA A 55 -11.91 9.42 -3.12
N GLU A 56 -12.75 10.12 -3.89
CA GLU A 56 -13.24 11.47 -3.56
C GLU A 56 -13.92 11.48 -2.19
N TRP A 57 -14.88 10.59 -1.98
CA TRP A 57 -15.56 10.45 -0.69
C TRP A 57 -14.60 10.11 0.45
N ALA A 58 -13.69 9.15 0.25
CA ALA A 58 -12.76 8.74 1.29
C ALA A 58 -11.90 9.93 1.76
N MET A 59 -11.52 10.83 0.85
CA MET A 59 -10.72 12.02 1.18
C MET A 59 -11.49 13.09 1.97
N GLU A 60 -12.83 13.12 1.88
CA GLU A 60 -13.70 14.02 2.64
C GLU A 60 -13.93 13.56 4.09
N LEU A 61 -13.58 12.31 4.41
CA LEU A 61 -13.74 11.77 5.75
C LEU A 61 -12.88 12.53 6.77
N PRO A 62 -13.34 12.64 8.03
CA PRO A 62 -12.56 13.25 9.09
C PRO A 62 -11.18 12.60 9.24
N GLU A 63 -10.14 13.43 9.42
CA GLU A 63 -8.79 12.93 9.72
C GLU A 63 -8.74 12.24 11.09
N SER A 64 -9.62 12.69 12.00
CA SER A 64 -9.68 12.21 13.37
C SER A 64 -9.92 10.71 13.41
N ASP A 65 -9.30 10.08 14.41
CA ASP A 65 -9.52 8.70 14.76
C ASP A 65 -9.27 7.70 13.64
N ASN A 66 -8.40 7.97 12.65
CA ASN A 66 -7.91 6.97 11.67
C ASN A 66 -9.00 6.43 10.71
N ILE A 67 -10.17 7.10 10.60
CA ILE A 67 -11.24 6.65 9.70
C ILE A 67 -10.86 6.89 8.24
N ARG A 68 -10.43 8.11 7.90
CA ARG A 68 -10.01 8.45 6.55
C ARG A 68 -8.86 7.58 6.05
N ARG A 69 -7.81 7.40 6.86
CA ARG A 69 -6.65 6.59 6.48
C ARG A 69 -7.07 5.18 6.07
N GLN A 70 -7.95 4.53 6.83
CA GLN A 70 -8.42 3.16 6.54
C GLN A 70 -9.33 3.09 5.31
N ALA A 71 -10.24 4.06 5.14
CA ALA A 71 -11.06 4.13 3.95
C ALA A 71 -10.20 4.32 2.68
N VAL A 72 -9.26 5.26 2.71
CA VAL A 72 -8.31 5.53 1.63
C VAL A 72 -7.45 4.30 1.30
N GLU A 73 -6.91 3.62 2.31
CA GLU A 73 -6.17 2.36 2.15
C GLU A 73 -7.03 1.30 1.43
N ARG A 74 -8.29 1.18 1.81
CA ARG A 74 -9.25 0.24 1.20
C ARG A 74 -9.53 0.57 -0.26
N VAL A 75 -9.77 1.85 -0.56
CA VAL A 75 -9.99 2.32 -1.94
C VAL A 75 -8.75 2.08 -2.78
N ALA A 76 -7.57 2.47 -2.30
CA ALA A 76 -6.29 2.31 -3.00
C ALA A 76 -6.05 0.85 -3.39
N GLY A 77 -6.12 -0.06 -2.41
CA GLY A 77 -5.90 -1.49 -2.66
C GLY A 77 -6.89 -2.05 -3.68
N ARG A 78 -8.15 -1.60 -3.66
CA ARG A 78 -9.16 -2.02 -4.63
C ARG A 78 -8.90 -1.46 -6.02
N TRP A 79 -8.63 -0.17 -6.12
CA TRP A 79 -8.43 0.54 -7.39
C TRP A 79 -7.16 0.05 -8.09
N LEU A 80 -6.06 -0.14 -7.37
CA LEU A 80 -4.80 -0.66 -7.91
C LEU A 80 -4.93 -2.04 -8.57
N ARG A 81 -5.88 -2.85 -8.12
CA ARG A 81 -6.16 -4.16 -8.74
C ARG A 81 -6.94 -4.07 -10.04
N SER A 82 -7.72 -3.01 -10.25
CA SER A 82 -8.54 -2.83 -11.45
C SER A 82 -7.89 -1.90 -12.49
N ASP A 83 -7.24 -0.83 -12.02
CA ASP A 83 -6.58 0.18 -12.84
C ASP A 83 -5.42 0.78 -12.03
N SER A 84 -4.25 0.16 -12.14
CA SER A 84 -3.07 0.58 -11.40
C SER A 84 -2.54 1.93 -11.84
N LEU A 85 -2.74 2.32 -13.11
CA LEU A 85 -2.23 3.57 -13.65
C LEU A 85 -2.95 4.76 -12.99
N THR A 86 -4.27 4.83 -13.15
CA THR A 86 -5.04 5.95 -12.61
C THR A 86 -5.03 5.96 -11.07
N ALA A 87 -5.03 4.79 -10.43
CA ALA A 87 -4.88 4.72 -8.97
C ALA A 87 -3.53 5.30 -8.51
N SER A 88 -2.43 5.03 -9.22
CA SER A 88 -1.11 5.56 -8.87
C SER A 88 -1.01 7.07 -9.05
N GLU A 89 -1.67 7.62 -10.08
CA GLU A 89 -1.78 9.07 -10.32
C GLU A 89 -2.55 9.75 -9.17
N TRP A 90 -3.69 9.19 -8.78
CA TRP A 90 -4.44 9.67 -7.62
C TRP A 90 -3.60 9.67 -6.34
N ILE A 91 -2.86 8.59 -6.07
CA ILE A 91 -1.97 8.51 -4.88
C ILE A 91 -0.86 9.57 -4.95
N ALA A 92 -0.35 9.88 -6.13
CA ALA A 92 0.69 10.90 -6.33
C ALA A 92 0.19 12.32 -6.06
N GLU A 93 -1.09 12.59 -6.34
CA GLU A 93 -1.71 13.91 -6.16
C GLU A 93 -2.17 14.17 -4.72
N MET A 94 -2.24 13.13 -3.88
CA MET A 94 -2.64 13.27 -2.48
C MET A 94 -1.67 14.16 -1.68
N PRO A 95 -2.18 14.98 -0.75
CA PRO A 95 -1.33 15.70 0.17
C PRO A 95 -0.54 14.74 1.06
N ALA A 96 0.66 15.15 1.47
CA ALA A 96 1.47 14.38 2.41
C ALA A 96 0.72 14.17 3.74
N GLY A 97 0.74 12.95 4.26
CA GLY A 97 0.07 12.57 5.50
C GLY A 97 -0.26 11.09 5.55
N GLU A 98 -0.82 10.64 6.67
CA GLU A 98 -1.05 9.22 6.95
C GLU A 98 -1.91 8.52 5.89
N ALA A 99 -2.90 9.23 5.32
CA ALA A 99 -3.76 8.68 4.28
C ALA A 99 -2.99 8.36 2.99
N ARG A 100 -2.14 9.29 2.53
CA ARG A 100 -1.25 9.07 1.37
C ARG A 100 -0.29 7.93 1.65
N ASP A 101 0.34 7.92 2.83
CA ASP A 101 1.29 6.88 3.21
C ASP A 101 0.65 5.48 3.20
N ALA A 102 -0.59 5.36 3.67
CA ALA A 102 -1.33 4.10 3.63
C ALA A 102 -1.63 3.65 2.20
N ALA A 103 -2.08 4.56 1.32
CA ALA A 103 -2.33 4.26 -0.09
C ALA A 103 -1.04 3.92 -0.85
N ALA A 104 0.05 4.65 -0.59
CA ALA A 104 1.37 4.36 -1.14
C ALA A 104 1.86 2.96 -0.73
N GLY A 105 1.58 2.52 0.51
CA GLY A 105 1.87 1.16 0.95
C GLY A 105 1.11 0.09 0.15
N GLU A 106 -0.15 0.32 -0.21
CA GLU A 106 -0.89 -0.56 -1.11
C GLU A 106 -0.27 -0.59 -2.52
N LEU A 107 0.16 0.56 -3.03
CA LEU A 107 0.86 0.65 -4.31
C LEU A 107 2.16 -0.15 -4.26
N VAL A 108 3.00 0.04 -3.24
CA VAL A 108 4.22 -0.74 -3.03
C VAL A 108 3.92 -2.23 -3.11
N ARG A 109 2.96 -2.74 -2.32
CA ARG A 109 2.57 -4.16 -2.33
C ARG A 109 2.11 -4.65 -3.70
N ASN A 110 1.40 -3.80 -4.46
CA ASN A 110 0.91 -4.12 -5.80
C ASN A 110 2.04 -4.26 -6.83
N ILE A 111 3.05 -3.38 -6.79
CA ILE A 111 4.10 -3.31 -7.80
C ILE A 111 5.42 -3.98 -7.40
N SER A 112 5.62 -4.36 -6.13
CA SER A 112 6.86 -5.01 -5.65
C SER A 112 7.30 -6.24 -6.45
N GLY A 113 6.36 -6.96 -7.08
CA GLY A 113 6.67 -8.12 -7.90
C GLY A 113 7.03 -7.81 -9.35
N SER A 114 6.47 -6.76 -9.93
CA SER A 114 6.60 -6.42 -11.35
C SER A 114 7.58 -5.29 -11.60
N ASP A 115 7.66 -4.33 -10.67
CA ASP A 115 8.54 -3.17 -10.72
C ASP A 115 9.07 -2.85 -9.30
N PRO A 116 10.04 -3.64 -8.80
CA PRO A 116 10.60 -3.44 -7.47
C PRO A 116 11.39 -2.12 -7.34
N ALA A 117 11.88 -1.55 -8.45
CA ALA A 117 12.57 -0.26 -8.44
C ALA A 117 11.60 0.88 -8.12
N SER A 118 10.46 0.93 -8.82
CA SER A 118 9.40 1.88 -8.51
C SER A 118 8.79 1.62 -7.12
N ALA A 119 8.61 0.34 -6.74
CA ALA A 119 8.13 -0.01 -5.39
C ALA A 119 9.04 0.54 -4.29
N LEU A 120 10.37 0.43 -4.46
CA LEU A 120 11.35 0.97 -3.53
C LEU A 120 11.27 2.50 -3.46
N SER A 121 11.11 3.17 -4.60
CA SER A 121 10.95 4.63 -4.66
C SER A 121 9.70 5.11 -3.92
N TRP A 122 8.56 4.44 -4.14
CA TRP A 122 7.31 4.73 -3.45
C TRP A 122 7.42 4.47 -1.95
N ALA A 123 8.00 3.34 -1.54
CA ALA A 123 8.25 3.03 -0.15
C ALA A 123 9.14 4.08 0.52
N ASN A 124 10.16 4.60 -0.18
CA ASN A 124 11.03 5.67 0.31
C ASN A 124 10.33 7.04 0.43
N SER A 125 9.20 7.24 -0.27
CA SER A 125 8.43 8.49 -0.22
C SER A 125 7.44 8.59 0.93
N ILE A 126 7.31 7.54 1.74
CA ILE A 126 6.41 7.48 2.90
C ILE A 126 6.99 8.33 4.03
N GLY A 127 6.16 9.20 4.60
CA GLY A 127 6.60 10.14 5.66
C GLY A 127 6.80 9.49 7.02
N ASN A 128 6.13 8.36 7.29
CA ASN A 128 6.37 7.59 8.51
C ASN A 128 7.64 6.72 8.41
N ASP A 129 8.74 7.15 9.04
CA ASP A 129 10.05 6.47 9.00
C ASP A 129 10.00 4.96 9.29
N GLY A 130 9.19 4.55 10.26
CA GLY A 130 9.06 3.15 10.66
C GLY A 130 8.39 2.31 9.58
N TYR A 131 7.28 2.82 9.04
CA TYR A 131 6.53 2.17 7.97
C TYR A 131 7.29 2.17 6.64
N GLN A 132 7.92 3.30 6.29
CA GLN A 132 8.84 3.46 5.17
C GLN A 132 9.94 2.38 5.23
N THR A 133 10.66 2.30 6.35
CA THR A 133 11.77 1.34 6.54
C THR A 133 11.31 -0.12 6.55
N HIS A 134 10.07 -0.38 6.95
CA HIS A 134 9.48 -1.71 6.89
C HIS A 134 9.19 -2.12 5.45
N LEU A 135 8.44 -1.31 4.70
CA LEU A 135 8.07 -1.58 3.32
C LEU A 135 9.27 -1.65 2.38
N MET A 136 10.25 -0.77 2.55
CA MET A 136 11.51 -0.86 1.80
C MET A 136 12.18 -2.21 2.03
N GLY A 137 12.20 -2.70 3.28
CA GLY A 137 12.76 -4.02 3.61
C GLY A 137 12.06 -5.16 2.86
N GLU A 138 10.72 -5.16 2.82
CA GLU A 138 9.94 -6.16 2.09
C GLU A 138 10.24 -6.14 0.59
N VAL A 139 10.34 -4.95 0.00
CA VAL A 139 10.69 -4.77 -1.42
C VAL A 139 12.09 -5.33 -1.68
N ILE A 140 13.07 -4.96 -0.85
CA ILE A 140 14.47 -5.34 -1.01
C ILE A 140 14.65 -6.85 -0.86
N GLU A 141 14.01 -7.46 0.12
CA GLU A 141 14.05 -8.91 0.34
C GLU A 141 13.50 -9.66 -0.87
N ARG A 142 12.30 -9.28 -1.34
CA ARG A 142 11.69 -9.91 -2.52
C ARG A 142 12.48 -9.65 -3.81
N TRP A 143 13.01 -8.44 -3.98
CA TRP A 143 13.85 -8.12 -5.13
C TRP A 143 15.16 -8.92 -5.08
N HIS A 144 15.73 -9.11 -3.89
CA HIS A 144 16.95 -9.91 -3.73
C HIS A 144 16.76 -11.37 -4.13
N GLU A 145 15.61 -11.96 -3.82
CA GLU A 145 15.29 -13.34 -4.23
C GLU A 145 15.27 -13.51 -5.76
N THR A 146 14.97 -12.46 -6.51
CA THR A 146 14.80 -12.50 -7.97
C THR A 146 16.00 -11.95 -8.73
N ASP A 147 16.55 -10.82 -8.29
CA ASP A 147 17.75 -10.18 -8.83
C ASP A 147 18.59 -9.54 -7.71
N PRO A 148 19.52 -10.32 -7.12
CA PRO A 148 20.41 -9.84 -6.07
C PRO A 148 21.26 -8.62 -6.45
N ASN A 149 21.67 -8.52 -7.72
CA ASN A 149 22.59 -7.48 -8.15
C ASN A 149 21.85 -6.16 -8.34
N ALA A 150 20.68 -6.21 -8.98
CA ALA A 150 19.83 -5.04 -9.12
C ALA A 150 19.37 -4.49 -7.76
N ALA A 151 18.96 -5.36 -6.83
CA ALA A 151 18.61 -4.96 -5.47
C ALA A 151 19.77 -4.22 -4.76
N ARG A 152 21.00 -4.73 -4.86
CA ARG A 152 22.19 -4.06 -4.30
C ARG A 152 22.47 -2.71 -4.95
N SER A 153 22.42 -2.65 -6.29
CA SER A 153 22.64 -1.40 -7.03
C SER A 153 21.60 -0.34 -6.67
N ALA A 154 20.32 -0.73 -6.50
CA ALA A 154 19.27 0.19 -6.09
C ALA A 154 19.52 0.80 -4.70
N LEU A 155 20.00 0.01 -3.73
CA LEU A 155 20.36 0.55 -2.40
C LEU A 155 21.54 1.48 -2.42
N GLN A 156 22.49 1.30 -3.34
CA GLN A 156 23.60 2.23 -3.50
C GLN A 156 23.16 3.56 -4.10
N ALA A 157 22.13 3.55 -4.94
CA ALA A 157 21.57 4.74 -5.57
C ALA A 157 20.53 5.46 -4.71
N THR A 158 20.00 4.80 -3.67
CA THR A 158 19.00 5.37 -2.75
C THR A 158 19.70 6.13 -1.62
N ASP A 159 19.21 7.33 -1.30
CA ASP A 159 19.68 8.04 -0.12
C ASP A 159 19.10 7.37 1.14
N LEU A 160 19.98 6.76 1.93
CA LEU A 160 19.64 5.94 3.08
C LEU A 160 20.38 6.45 4.32
N SER A 161 19.67 6.50 5.44
CA SER A 161 20.30 6.66 6.75
C SER A 161 21.27 5.50 7.03
N THR A 162 22.27 5.72 7.88
CA THR A 162 23.21 4.68 8.29
C THR A 162 22.50 3.42 8.80
N ARG A 163 21.47 3.61 9.63
CA ARG A 163 20.68 2.50 10.18
C ARG A 163 19.93 1.71 9.11
N GLN A 164 19.31 2.38 8.14
CA GLN A 164 18.64 1.72 7.03
C GLN A 164 19.63 0.96 6.15
N ARG A 165 20.79 1.57 5.85
CA ARG A 165 21.85 0.94 5.08
C ARG A 165 22.35 -0.34 5.74
N GLU A 166 22.63 -0.31 7.04
CA GLU A 166 23.04 -1.50 7.80
C GLU A 166 21.96 -2.59 7.76
N LYS A 167 20.69 -2.24 8.05
CA LYS A 167 19.56 -3.18 8.00
C LYS A 167 19.44 -3.86 6.64
N PHE A 168 19.46 -3.08 5.56
CA PHE A 168 19.23 -3.62 4.23
C PHE A 168 20.45 -4.39 3.69
N GLN A 169 21.66 -4.04 4.11
CA GLN A 169 22.85 -4.85 3.82
C GLN A 169 22.80 -6.22 4.50
N ASP A 170 22.28 -6.30 5.73
CA ASP A 170 22.07 -7.57 6.44
C ASP A 170 21.08 -8.47 5.68
N ILE A 171 19.95 -7.89 5.21
CA ILE A 171 18.96 -8.60 4.38
C ILE A 171 19.59 -9.18 3.10
N LEU A 172 20.44 -8.42 2.42
CA LEU A 172 21.07 -8.84 1.15
C LEU A 172 22.25 -9.81 1.31
N GLY A 173 22.70 -10.05 2.55
CA GLY A 173 23.88 -10.84 2.87
C GLY A 173 25.17 -10.33 2.20
N THR A 174 26.24 -11.12 2.32
CA THR A 174 27.51 -10.82 1.65
C THR A 174 27.37 -10.97 0.12
N PRO A 175 28.09 -10.18 -0.69
CA PRO A 175 28.09 -10.35 -2.14
C PRO A 175 28.50 -11.78 -2.50
N GLN A 176 27.60 -12.53 -3.15
CA GLN A 176 27.92 -13.87 -3.62
C GLN A 176 28.96 -13.73 -4.75
N ALA A 177 30.10 -14.43 -4.62
CA ALA A 177 31.15 -14.39 -5.62
C ALA A 177 30.59 -14.80 -7.01
N PRO A 178 31.06 -14.19 -8.11
CA PRO A 178 30.59 -14.56 -9.45
C PRO A 178 30.73 -16.08 -9.65
N PRO A 179 29.78 -16.74 -10.35
CA PRO A 179 29.89 -18.16 -10.62
C PRO A 179 31.25 -18.42 -11.28
N LYS A 180 32.03 -19.35 -10.71
CA LYS A 180 33.31 -19.75 -11.30
C LYS A 180 33.05 -20.10 -12.77
N PRO A 181 33.86 -19.61 -13.72
CA PRO A 181 33.70 -19.99 -15.11
C PRO A 181 33.71 -21.52 -15.17
N SER A 182 32.68 -22.09 -15.80
CA SER A 182 32.62 -23.51 -16.08
C SER A 182 33.92 -23.88 -16.80
N GLU A 183 34.80 -24.61 -16.12
CA GLU A 183 35.95 -25.24 -16.74
C GLU A 183 35.39 -26.18 -17.81
N SER A 184 35.33 -25.66 -19.03
CA SER A 184 35.09 -26.46 -20.21
C SER A 184 36.28 -27.39 -20.30
N SER A 185 36.06 -28.63 -19.87
CA SER A 185 36.99 -29.73 -19.97
C SER A 185 37.49 -29.78 -21.41
N LYS A 186 38.72 -29.30 -21.63
CA LYS A 186 39.53 -29.76 -22.76
C LYS A 186 39.74 -31.24 -22.52
N THR A 187 38.90 -32.07 -23.13
CA THR A 187 39.29 -33.44 -23.49
C THR A 187 39.94 -33.37 -24.87
N ASP A 188 41.10 -34.02 -24.91
CA ASP A 188 42.13 -34.12 -25.96
C ASP A 188 41.67 -34.17 -27.42
#